data_AF-A0A976FEG5-F1
#
_entry.id   AF-A0A976FEG5-F1
#
_cell.length_a   1.000
_cell.length_b   1.000
_cell.length_c   1.000
_cell.angle_alpha   90.00
_cell.angle_beta   90.00
_cell.angle_gamma   90.00
#
_symmetry.space_group_name_H-M   'P 1'
#
loop_
_entity.id
_entity.type
_entity.pdbx_description
1 polymer ?
#
loop_
_entity_poly.entity_id
_entity_poly.type
_entity_poly.pdbx_seq_one_letter_code
_entity_poly.pdbx_strand_id
1 'polypeptide(L)'
;MNESSRKDLISLFIEKFETGYTKSVYTAKDLKLMRDFVISFLVAGRETTATTISWVVFMLNQYPKVLKRIRQEVNEKLPNLASGKMHFPTLKDLKLLVYLEAVVR
;
A
#
# COMPACT_ATOMS: atom_id res chain seq x y z
N MET A 1 15.69 19.37 18.51
CA MET A 1 15.16 17.99 18.43
C MET A 1 13.75 18.09 17.87
N ASN A 2 13.60 17.94 16.56
CA ASN A 2 12.32 18.14 15.87
C ASN A 2 11.85 16.78 15.37
N GLU A 3 11.18 16.01 16.24
CA GLU A 3 10.45 14.82 15.82
C GLU A 3 9.20 15.29 15.07
N SER A 4 9.36 15.52 13.77
CA SER A 4 8.25 15.40 12.83
C SER A 4 7.82 13.93 12.85
N SER A 5 7.07 13.55 13.87
CA SER A 5 6.48 12.21 14.01
C SER A 5 5.78 11.88 12.71
N ARG A 6 6.12 10.72 12.13
CA ARG A 6 5.59 10.29 10.83
C ARG A 6 4.07 10.25 10.95
N LYS A 7 3.39 11.14 10.25
CA LYS A 7 1.93 11.24 10.31
C LYS A 7 1.34 10.02 9.63
N ASP A 8 0.76 9.12 10.43
CA ASP A 8 0.07 7.95 9.91
C ASP A 8 -1.32 8.32 9.39
N LEU A 9 -1.96 7.43 8.65
CA LEU A 9 -3.33 7.65 8.14
C LEU A 9 -4.28 8.05 9.27
N ILE A 10 -4.17 7.44 10.45
CA ILE A 10 -5.00 7.79 11.61
C ILE A 10 -4.74 9.24 12.04
N SER A 11 -3.47 9.66 12.13
CA SER A 11 -3.09 11.04 12.45
C SER A 11 -3.60 12.03 11.40
N LEU A 12 -3.50 11.70 10.11
CA LEU A 12 -3.99 12.53 9.01
C LEU A 12 -5.52 12.65 9.01
N PHE A 13 -6.22 11.57 9.34
CA PHE A 13 -7.66 11.58 9.49
C PHE A 13 -8.04 12.50 10.66
N ILE A 14 -7.44 12.31 11.84
CA ILE A 14 -7.70 13.17 13.02
C ILE A 14 -7.45 14.64 12.68
N GLU A 15 -6.29 14.99 12.11
CA GLU A 15 -5.93 16.38 11.75
C GLU A 15 -6.89 17.00 10.72
N LYS A 16 -7.28 16.24 9.69
CA LYS A 16 -8.20 16.74 8.66
C LYS A 16 -9.61 16.98 9.21
N PHE A 17 -10.03 16.17 10.19
CA PHE A 17 -11.27 16.39 10.93
C PHE A 17 -11.13 17.54 11.94
N GLU A 18 -9.97 17.74 12.58
CA GLU A 18 -9.71 18.91 13.44
C GLU A 18 -9.84 20.24 12.66
N THR A 19 -9.35 20.27 11.41
CA THR A 19 -9.36 21.48 10.57
C THR A 19 -10.77 21.86 10.07
N GLY A 20 -11.69 20.89 9.96
CA GLY A 20 -13.07 21.11 9.51
C GLY A 20 -14.06 21.54 10.60
N TYR A 21 -13.68 21.44 11.89
CA TYR A 21 -14.58 21.62 13.04
C TYR A 21 -14.04 22.65 14.04
N THR A 22 -13.63 23.83 13.56
CA THR A 22 -13.37 25.01 14.41
C THR A 22 -14.67 25.62 14.97
N LYS A 23 -15.52 24.81 15.61
CA LYS A 23 -16.51 25.20 16.62
C LYS A 23 -17.25 23.95 17.12
N SER A 24 -17.34 23.82 18.44
CA SER A 24 -18.14 22.86 19.23
C SER A 24 -17.52 21.50 19.55
N VAL A 25 -17.22 21.33 20.85
CA VAL A 25 -17.18 20.13 21.70
C VAL A 25 -17.16 18.78 20.96
N TYR A 26 -16.02 18.09 21.01
CA TYR A 26 -15.94 16.67 20.65
C TYR A 26 -16.95 15.85 21.46
N THR A 27 -17.89 15.18 20.79
CA THR A 27 -18.72 14.18 21.45
C THR A 27 -18.02 12.83 21.35
N ALA A 28 -17.96 12.04 22.42
CA ALA A 28 -17.38 10.69 22.41
C ALA A 28 -17.94 9.77 21.31
N LYS A 29 -19.15 10.09 20.79
CA LYS A 29 -19.78 9.42 19.66
C LYS A 29 -19.05 9.65 18.33
N ASP A 30 -18.49 10.84 18.11
CA ASP A 30 -17.83 11.19 16.84
C ASP A 30 -16.48 10.48 16.70
N LEU A 31 -15.72 10.38 17.80
CA LEU A 31 -14.49 9.57 17.85
C LEU A 31 -14.78 8.09 17.63
N LYS A 32 -15.89 7.57 18.19
CA LYS A 32 -16.28 6.17 18.00
C LYS A 32 -16.62 5.89 16.53
N LEU A 33 -17.42 6.75 15.90
CA LEU A 33 -17.78 6.62 14.49
C LEU A 33 -16.56 6.69 13.56
N MET A 34 -15.60 7.58 13.86
CA MET A 34 -14.34 7.67 13.13
C MET A 34 -13.52 6.38 13.25
N ARG A 35 -13.36 5.86 14.47
CA ARG A 35 -12.66 4.59 14.71
C ARG A 35 -13.32 3.45 13.93
N ASP A 36 -14.65 3.36 13.99
CA ASP A 36 -15.41 2.30 13.33
C ASP A 36 -15.24 2.39 11.80
N PHE A 37 -15.21 3.59 11.22
CA PHE A 37 -14.93 3.80 9.80
C PHE A 37 -13.51 3.36 9.39
N VAL A 38 -12.49 3.75 10.15
CA VAL A 38 -11.10 3.36 9.89
C VAL A 38 -10.94 1.83 9.98
N ILE A 39 -11.54 1.21 11.00
CA ILE A 39 -11.51 -0.24 11.15
C ILE A 39 -12.22 -0.93 9.99
N SER A 40 -13.40 -0.44 9.58
CA SER A 40 -14.13 -0.98 8.44
C SER A 40 -13.30 -0.94 7.15
N PHE A 41 -12.62 0.19 6.88
CA PHE A 41 -11.75 0.33 5.72
C PHE A 41 -10.54 -0.62 5.78
N LEU A 42 -9.89 -0.74 6.95
CA LEU A 42 -8.77 -1.67 7.13
C LEU A 42 -9.19 -3.13 6.93
N VAL A 43 -10.35 -3.52 7.44
CA VAL A 43 -10.89 -4.87 7.27
C VAL A 43 -11.19 -5.16 5.80
N ALA A 44 -11.87 -4.22 5.11
CA ALA A 44 -12.17 -4.36 3.69
C ALA A 44 -10.91 -4.44 2.83
N GLY A 45 -9.92 -3.60 3.11
CA GLY A 45 -8.63 -3.58 2.42
C GLY A 45 -7.84 -4.87 2.65
N ARG A 46 -7.83 -5.41 3.88
CA ARG A 46 -7.08 -6.61 4.24
C ARG A 46 -7.56 -7.85 3.46
N GLU A 47 -8.86 -8.11 3.48
CA GLU A 47 -9.38 -9.35 2.90
C GLU A 47 -9.22 -9.36 1.37
N THR A 48 -9.49 -8.22 0.73
CA THR A 48 -9.35 -8.07 -0.72
C THR A 48 -7.89 -8.15 -1.16
N THR A 49 -6.97 -7.44 -0.51
CA THR A 49 -5.54 -7.53 -0.87
C THR A 49 -4.94 -8.89 -0.59
N ALA A 50 -5.28 -9.54 0.53
CA ALA A 50 -4.82 -10.89 0.82
C ALA A 50 -5.26 -11.87 -0.28
N THR A 51 -6.54 -11.82 -0.67
CA THR A 51 -7.09 -12.65 -1.74
C THR A 51 -6.39 -12.39 -3.07
N THR A 52 -6.21 -11.13 -3.47
CA THR A 52 -5.51 -10.78 -4.72
C THR A 52 -4.08 -11.30 -4.72
N ILE A 53 -3.32 -11.13 -3.63
CA ILE A 53 -1.93 -11.62 -3.54
C ILE A 53 -1.89 -13.14 -3.62
N SER A 54 -2.79 -13.84 -2.93
CA SER A 54 -2.89 -15.30 -3.00
C SER A 54 -3.13 -15.79 -4.44
N TRP A 55 -4.04 -15.14 -5.18
CA TRP A 55 -4.29 -15.46 -6.58
C TRP A 55 -3.10 -15.18 -7.48
N VAL A 56 -2.43 -14.02 -7.31
CA VAL A 56 -1.23 -13.69 -8.07
C VAL A 56 -0.15 -14.74 -7.85
N VAL A 57 0.12 -15.13 -6.59
CA VAL A 57 1.11 -16.17 -6.28
C VAL A 57 0.72 -17.51 -6.90
N PHE A 58 -0.55 -17.90 -6.82
CA PHE A 58 -1.05 -19.13 -7.43
C PHE A 58 -0.86 -19.12 -8.95
N MET A 59 -1.25 -18.05 -9.63
CA MET A 59 -1.11 -17.88 -11.08
C MET A 59 0.36 -17.88 -11.50
N LEU A 60 1.26 -17.23 -10.75
CA LEU A 60 2.68 -17.24 -11.06
C LEU A 60 3.32 -18.63 -10.97
N ASN A 61 2.84 -19.47 -10.05
CA ASN A 61 3.27 -20.88 -9.98
C ASN A 61 2.76 -21.69 -11.17
N GLN A 62 1.51 -21.48 -11.58
CA GLN A 62 0.92 -22.20 -12.72
C GLN A 62 1.50 -21.76 -14.08
N TYR A 63 1.89 -20.48 -14.21
CA TYR A 63 2.42 -19.90 -15.44
C TYR A 63 3.90 -19.49 -15.30
N PRO A 64 4.85 -20.43 -15.27
CA PRO A 64 6.27 -20.14 -15.07
C PRO A 64 6.87 -19.24 -16.18
N LYS A 65 6.26 -19.23 -17.37
CA LYS A 65 6.65 -18.31 -18.47
C LYS A 65 6.40 -16.85 -18.10
N VAL A 66 5.27 -16.56 -17.44
CA VAL A 66 4.92 -15.21 -16.98
C VAL A 66 5.89 -14.78 -15.88
N LEU A 67 6.16 -15.66 -14.91
CA LEU A 67 7.15 -15.41 -13.86
C LEU A 67 8.55 -15.12 -14.42
N LYS A 68 8.98 -15.89 -15.44
CA LYS A 68 10.27 -15.66 -16.11
C LYS A 68 10.33 -14.27 -16.74
N ARG A 69 9.25 -13.83 -17.40
CA ARG A 69 9.15 -12.51 -18.02
C ARG A 69 9.16 -11.37 -17.00
N ILE A 70 8.46 -11.53 -15.87
CA ILE A 70 8.54 -10.57 -14.75
C ILE A 70 9.96 -10.46 -14.22
N ARG A 71 10.65 -11.59 -14.00
CA ARG A 71 12.05 -11.57 -13.53
C ARG A 71 12.99 -10.89 -14.54
N GLN A 72 12.77 -11.10 -15.84
CA GLN A 72 13.52 -10.39 -16.88
C GLN A 72 13.29 -8.87 -16.81
N GLU A 73 12.03 -8.43 -16.70
CA GLU A 73 11.70 -7.01 -16.54
C GLU A 73 12.37 -6.40 -15.30
N VAL A 74 12.32 -7.08 -14.16
CA VAL A 74 12.98 -6.61 -12.93
C VAL A 74 14.49 -6.50 -13.10
N ASN A 75 15.13 -7.48 -13.73
CA ASN A 75 16.58 -7.46 -13.99
C ASN A 75 16.99 -6.32 -14.95
N GLU A 76 16.16 -6.04 -15.97
CA GLU A 76 16.43 -4.99 -16.96
C GLU A 76 16.17 -3.59 -16.42
N LYS A 77 15.07 -3.39 -15.68
CA LYS A 77 14.64 -2.06 -15.22
C LYS A 77 15.22 -1.70 -13.86
N LEU A 78 15.42 -2.69 -12.98
CA LEU A 78 15.91 -2.49 -11.62
C LEU A 78 17.05 -3.48 -11.27
N PRO A 79 18.22 -3.35 -11.92
CA PRO A 79 19.36 -4.25 -11.69
C PRO A 79 19.89 -4.18 -10.25
N ASN A 80 19.75 -3.05 -9.58
CA ASN A 80 20.13 -2.89 -8.17
C ASN A 80 19.21 -3.68 -7.22
N LEU A 81 17.94 -3.84 -7.58
CA LEU A 81 16.98 -4.67 -6.85
C LEU A 81 17.29 -6.15 -7.07
N ALA A 82 17.58 -6.55 -8.32
CA ALA A 82 17.95 -7.92 -8.65
C ALA A 82 19.29 -8.36 -8.03
N SER A 83 20.26 -7.44 -7.93
CA SER A 83 21.58 -7.70 -7.33
C SER A 83 21.61 -7.57 -5.79
N GLY A 84 20.48 -7.25 -5.16
CA GLY A 84 20.40 -7.09 -3.70
C GLY A 84 21.09 -5.84 -3.15
N LYS A 85 21.58 -4.95 -4.01
CA LYS A 85 22.17 -3.65 -3.62
C LYS A 85 21.11 -2.64 -3.20
N MET A 86 19.85 -2.89 -3.56
CA MET A 86 18.69 -2.07 -3.23
C MET A 86 17.67 -2.95 -2.52
N HIS A 87 17.31 -2.59 -1.28
CA HIS A 87 16.33 -3.33 -0.48
C HIS A 87 14.89 -2.89 -0.70
N PHE A 88 14.66 -1.62 -1.08
CA PHE A 88 13.31 -1.05 -1.21
C PHE A 88 13.18 -0.22 -2.49
N PRO A 89 12.33 -0.62 -3.46
CA PRO A 89 12.05 0.20 -4.64
C PRO A 89 11.20 1.42 -4.30
N THR A 90 11.46 2.54 -4.97
CA THR A 90 10.66 3.77 -4.86
C THR A 90 9.40 3.65 -5.73
N LEU A 91 8.37 4.48 -5.50
CA LEU A 91 7.20 4.57 -6.39
C LEU A 91 7.57 4.88 -7.85
N LYS A 92 8.64 5.64 -8.10
CA LYS A 92 9.15 5.91 -9.45
C LYS A 92 9.69 4.64 -10.11
N ASP A 93 10.34 3.79 -9.32
CA ASP A 93 10.92 2.53 -9.76
C ASP A 93 9.83 1.50 -10.07
N LEU A 94 8.76 1.47 -9.28
CA LEU A 94 7.60 0.59 -9.52
C LEU A 94 6.89 0.91 -10.85
N LYS A 95 6.82 2.19 -11.25
CA LYS A 95 6.24 2.58 -12.55
C LYS A 95 7.02 2.06 -13.76
N LEU A 96 8.27 1.64 -13.58
CA LEU A 96 9.07 1.05 -14.65
C LEU A 96 8.72 -0.44 -14.88
N LEU A 97 8.06 -1.08 -13.91
CA LEU A 97 7.68 -2.49 -13.94
C LEU A 97 6.26 -2.65 -14.52
N VAL A 98 6.11 -2.30 -15.80
CA VAL A 98 4.81 -2.24 -16.48
C VAL A 98 4.19 -3.63 -16.62
N TYR A 99 5.00 -4.66 -16.89
CA TYR A 99 4.52 -6.03 -17.02
C TYR A 99 4.10 -6.60 -15.66
N LEU A 100 4.84 -6.31 -14.59
CA LEU A 100 4.41 -6.64 -13.23
C LEU A 100 3.07 -5.96 -12.87
N GLU A 101 2.90 -4.68 -13.20
CA GLU A 101 1.63 -3.97 -12.99
C GLU A 101 0.48 -4.63 -13.76
N ALA A 102 0.74 -5.07 -15.00
CA ALA A 102 -0.24 -5.78 -15.83
C ALA A 102 -0.61 -7.18 -15.32
N VAL A 103 0.20 -7.80 -14.46
CA VAL A 103 -0.13 -9.09 -13.81
C VAL A 103 -1.00 -8.91 -12.57
N VAL A 104 -0.89 -7.76 -11.90
CA VAL A 104 -1.65 -7.45 -10.69
C VAL A 104 -3.01 -6.81 -11.00
N ARG A 105 -3.14 -6.15 -12.16
CA ARG A 105 -4.39 -5.59 -12.68
C ARG A 105 -5.28 -6.65 -13.32
#